data_AF-A0A9E1QZH3-F1
#
_entry.id   AF-A0A9E1QZH3-F1
#
_cell.length_a   1.000
_cell.length_b   1.000
_cell.length_c   1.000
_cell.angle_alpha   90.00
_cell.angle_beta   90.00
_cell.angle_gamma   90.00
#
_symmetry.space_group_name_H-M   'P 1'
#
loop_
_entity.id
_entity.type
_entity.pdbx_description
1 polymer ?
#
loop_
_entity_poly.entity_id
_entity_poly.type
_entity_poly.pdbx_seq_one_letter_code
_entity_poly.pdbx_strand_id
1 'polypeptide(L)'
;IKRAINIDIKTIKFCDEALLDKLSKVTTLTKYIKDKKEEINSQNAKVNAQSENLNGRALTNVGLFRKYIYNYLTESEHIRNDLTFLIRQLQPGQSGIPIEIYVFTNDTNWINYENIQSDIFDHLLAALPMFELAAFQIISDTNEHTKSVTDK
;
A
#
# COMPACT_ATOMS: atom_id res chain seq x y z
N ILE A 1 -11.42 3.90 13.64
CA ILE A 1 -10.19 4.35 12.95
C ILE A 1 -10.56 4.95 11.61
N LYS A 2 -10.15 6.20 11.36
CA LYS A 2 -10.25 6.89 10.06
C LYS A 2 -8.97 7.68 9.82
N ARG A 3 -7.95 7.00 9.29
CA ARG A 3 -6.62 7.58 9.06
C ARG A 3 -6.10 7.11 7.71
N ALA A 4 -5.14 7.85 7.15
CA ALA A 4 -4.55 7.54 5.86
C ALA A 4 -3.03 7.47 5.94
N ILE A 5 -2.45 6.59 5.11
CA ILE A 5 -1.03 6.61 4.77
C ILE A 5 -0.92 7.28 3.40
N ASN A 6 -0.18 8.38 3.32
CA ASN A 6 0.09 9.05 2.06
C ASN A 6 1.26 8.35 1.37
N ILE A 7 1.02 7.80 0.18
CA ILE A 7 2.01 7.09 -0.62
C ILE A 7 2.68 8.05 -1.60
N ASP A 8 4.01 7.96 -1.71
CA ASP A 8 4.74 8.67 -2.76
C ASP A 8 4.35 8.11 -4.14
N ILE A 9 3.76 8.97 -4.97
CA ILE A 9 3.28 8.63 -6.32
C ILE A 9 4.41 8.06 -7.17
N LYS A 10 5.66 8.52 -6.96
CA LYS A 10 6.83 8.05 -7.73
C LYS A 10 7.14 6.57 -7.50
N THR A 11 6.66 6.00 -6.40
CA THR A 11 6.90 4.58 -6.05
C THR A 11 5.80 3.65 -6.55
N ILE A 12 4.72 4.20 -7.11
CA ILE A 12 3.62 3.40 -7.65
C ILE A 12 4.00 2.86 -9.02
N LYS A 13 3.91 1.54 -9.18
CA LYS A 13 4.22 0.85 -10.44
C LYS A 13 3.40 -0.42 -10.62
N PHE A 14 3.40 -0.93 -11.85
CA PHE A 14 3.01 -2.32 -12.11
C PHE A 14 3.99 -3.27 -11.42
N CYS A 15 3.48 -4.38 -10.90
CA CYS A 15 4.32 -5.42 -10.32
C CYS A 15 5.01 -6.20 -11.45
N ASP A 16 6.33 -6.34 -11.34
CA ASP A 16 7.07 -7.32 -12.11
C ASP A 16 6.95 -8.72 -11.46
N GLU A 17 7.43 -9.75 -12.17
CA GLU A 17 7.39 -11.13 -11.68
C GLU A 17 8.17 -11.30 -10.37
N ALA A 18 9.29 -10.61 -10.20
CA ALA A 18 10.11 -10.70 -8.99
C ALA A 18 9.35 -10.20 -7.74
N LEU A 19 8.65 -9.07 -7.85
CA LEU A 19 7.82 -8.54 -6.78
C LEU A 19 6.61 -9.45 -6.51
N LEU A 20 5.96 -9.98 -7.56
CA LEU A 20 4.86 -10.92 -7.40
C LEU A 20 5.29 -12.21 -6.69
N ASP A 21 6.46 -12.76 -7.02
CA ASP A 21 7.00 -13.96 -6.39
C ASP A 21 7.34 -13.71 -4.91
N LYS A 22 7.89 -12.54 -4.59
CA LYS A 22 8.14 -12.12 -3.21
C LYS A 22 6.82 -12.00 -2.44
N LEU A 23 5.83 -11.29 -2.97
CA LEU A 23 4.55 -11.06 -2.30
C LEU A 23 3.68 -12.31 -2.23
N SER A 24 3.84 -13.27 -3.14
CA SER A 24 3.12 -14.56 -3.11
C SER A 24 3.51 -15.43 -1.91
N LYS A 25 4.64 -15.15 -1.25
CA LYS A 25 5.05 -15.81 0.00
C LYS A 25 4.35 -15.26 1.23
N VAL A 26 3.67 -14.11 1.11
CA VAL A 26 2.87 -13.55 2.20
C VAL A 26 1.55 -14.30 2.26
N THR A 27 1.29 -15.04 3.34
CA THR A 27 0.13 -15.93 3.50
C THR A 27 -1.20 -15.25 3.14
N THR A 28 -1.38 -14.00 3.57
CA THR A 28 -2.61 -13.24 3.31
C THR A 28 -2.78 -12.86 1.84
N LEU A 29 -1.73 -12.85 1.03
CA LEU A 29 -1.77 -12.49 -0.39
C LEU A 29 -1.69 -13.68 -1.34
N THR A 30 -1.16 -14.83 -0.91
CA THR A 30 -0.87 -15.99 -1.76
C THR A 30 -2.05 -16.37 -2.65
N LYS A 31 -3.22 -16.61 -2.04
CA LYS A 31 -4.43 -17.00 -2.79
C LYS A 31 -4.88 -15.89 -3.73
N TYR A 32 -4.88 -14.64 -3.26
CA TYR A 32 -5.34 -13.50 -4.07
C TYR A 32 -4.46 -13.28 -5.31
N ILE A 33 -3.14 -13.31 -5.16
CA ILE A 33 -2.21 -13.11 -6.28
C ILE A 33 -2.39 -14.23 -7.30
N LYS A 34 -2.48 -15.49 -6.85
CA LYS A 34 -2.73 -16.64 -7.72
C LYS A 34 -4.01 -16.45 -8.55
N ASP A 35 -5.14 -16.26 -7.87
CA ASP A 35 -6.45 -16.13 -8.52
C ASP A 35 -6.45 -14.93 -9.49
N LYS A 36 -5.81 -13.82 -9.11
CA LYS A 36 -5.80 -12.61 -9.92
C LYS A 36 -4.90 -12.71 -11.15
N LYS A 37 -3.77 -13.42 -11.08
CA LYS A 37 -2.93 -13.71 -12.26
C LYS A 37 -3.69 -14.55 -13.27
N GLU A 38 -4.42 -15.58 -12.83
CA GLU A 38 -5.25 -16.43 -13.70
C GLU A 38 -6.36 -15.62 -14.41
N GLU A 39 -7.05 -14.74 -13.67
CA GLU A 39 -8.07 -13.83 -14.20
C GLU A 39 -7.48 -12.87 -15.25
N ILE A 40 -6.35 -12.23 -14.92
CA ILE A 40 -5.68 -11.25 -15.80
C ILE A 40 -5.21 -11.92 -17.08
N ASN A 41 -4.58 -13.09 -17.01
CA ASN A 41 -4.11 -13.82 -18.18
C ASN A 41 -5.26 -14.19 -19.12
N SER A 42 -6.38 -14.66 -18.55
CA SER A 42 -7.59 -15.01 -19.30
C SER A 42 -8.22 -13.80 -20.01
N GLN A 43 -8.09 -12.61 -19.44
CA GLN A 43 -8.62 -11.38 -20.04
C GLN A 43 -7.66 -10.79 -21.07
N ASN A 44 -6.36 -10.76 -20.78
CA ASN A 44 -5.35 -10.23 -21.69
C ASN A 44 -5.26 -11.06 -22.99
N ALA A 45 -5.51 -12.37 -22.91
CA ALA A 45 -5.62 -13.25 -24.08
C ALA A 45 -6.72 -12.82 -25.07
N LYS A 46 -7.80 -12.16 -24.61
CA LYS A 46 -8.90 -11.69 -25.47
C LYS A 46 -8.56 -10.46 -26.29
N VAL A 47 -7.57 -9.68 -25.85
CA VAL A 47 -7.17 -8.40 -26.46
C VAL A 47 -5.79 -8.47 -27.13
N ASN A 48 -5.19 -9.66 -27.25
CA ASN A 48 -3.83 -9.86 -27.77
C ASN A 48 -2.79 -8.93 -27.12
N ALA A 49 -3.00 -8.58 -25.85
CA ALA A 49 -2.07 -7.75 -25.11
C ALA A 49 -0.86 -8.60 -24.67
N GLN A 50 0.32 -8.30 -25.20
CA GLN A 50 1.58 -8.84 -24.67
C GLN A 50 1.88 -8.23 -23.30
N SER A 51 2.69 -8.93 -22.48
CA SER A 51 3.22 -8.38 -21.22
C SER A 51 3.88 -7.03 -21.52
N GLU A 52 3.54 -5.98 -20.76
CA GLU A 52 3.94 -4.56 -20.93
C GLU A 52 2.97 -3.67 -21.72
N ASN A 53 1.90 -4.21 -22.31
CA ASN A 53 0.93 -3.38 -23.02
C ASN A 53 -0.05 -2.70 -22.04
N LEU A 54 -0.13 -1.36 -22.06
CA LEU A 54 -1.17 -0.57 -21.35
C LEU A 54 -2.60 -0.98 -21.73
N ASN A 55 -2.75 -1.69 -22.86
CA ASN A 55 -4.01 -2.27 -23.31
C ASN A 55 -4.42 -3.54 -22.53
N GLY A 56 -3.51 -4.11 -21.73
CA GLY A 56 -3.77 -5.24 -20.85
C GLY A 56 -3.99 -4.81 -19.40
N ARG A 57 -4.55 -5.71 -18.59
CA ARG A 57 -4.60 -5.56 -17.13
C ARG A 57 -3.29 -6.05 -16.52
N ALA A 58 -2.88 -5.38 -15.44
CA ALA A 58 -1.73 -5.79 -14.64
C ALA A 58 -2.00 -5.47 -13.15
N LEU A 59 -1.30 -6.19 -12.27
CA LEU A 59 -1.28 -5.89 -10.85
C LEU A 59 -0.40 -4.66 -10.59
N THR A 60 -0.81 -3.80 -9.66
CA THR A 60 0.00 -2.69 -9.17
C THR A 60 0.40 -2.93 -7.74
N ASN A 61 1.58 -2.44 -7.35
CA ASN A 61 2.07 -2.61 -5.99
C ASN A 61 1.15 -1.94 -4.96
N VAL A 62 0.62 -0.75 -5.26
CA VAL A 62 -0.38 -0.06 -4.42
C VAL A 62 -1.69 -0.83 -4.32
N GLY A 63 -2.11 -1.52 -5.40
CA GLY A 63 -3.29 -2.37 -5.39
C GLY A 63 -3.11 -3.59 -4.49
N LEU A 64 -1.94 -4.24 -4.54
CA LEU A 64 -1.59 -5.34 -3.65
C LEU A 64 -1.45 -4.89 -2.20
N PHE A 65 -0.87 -3.71 -1.95
CA PHE A 65 -0.78 -3.15 -0.59
C PHE A 65 -2.18 -2.88 0.00
N ARG A 66 -3.11 -2.31 -0.77
CA ARG A 66 -4.51 -2.17 -0.33
C ARG A 66 -5.17 -3.51 -0.01
N LYS A 67 -4.93 -4.53 -0.83
CA LYS A 67 -5.46 -5.87 -0.58
C LYS A 67 -4.83 -6.52 0.65
N TYR A 68 -3.54 -6.29 0.87
CA TYR A 68 -2.82 -6.72 2.06
C TYR A 68 -3.43 -6.11 3.32
N ILE A 69 -3.60 -4.78 3.36
CA ILE A 69 -4.23 -4.08 4.49
C ILE A 69 -5.62 -4.67 4.77
N TYR A 70 -6.43 -4.86 3.73
CA TYR A 70 -7.75 -5.45 3.89
C TYR A 70 -7.67 -6.82 4.58
N ASN A 71 -6.87 -7.74 4.04
CA ASN A 71 -6.79 -9.10 4.58
C ASN A 71 -6.20 -9.11 6.01
N TYR A 72 -5.14 -8.33 6.25
CA TYR A 72 -4.51 -8.18 7.56
C TYR A 72 -5.50 -7.69 8.63
N LEU A 73 -6.30 -6.67 8.32
CA LEU A 73 -7.25 -6.11 9.28
C LEU A 73 -8.51 -6.96 9.44
N THR A 74 -8.96 -7.70 8.42
CA THR A 74 -10.09 -8.63 8.57
C THR A 74 -9.77 -9.82 9.47
N GLU A 75 -8.49 -10.21 9.56
CA GLU A 75 -8.02 -11.29 10.44
C GLU A 75 -7.78 -10.82 11.88
N SER A 76 -7.81 -9.51 12.15
CA SER A 76 -7.58 -8.95 13.49
C SER A 76 -8.81 -9.10 14.40
N GLU A 77 -8.62 -9.65 15.60
CA GLU A 77 -9.67 -9.74 16.61
C GLU A 77 -10.12 -8.38 17.15
N HIS A 78 -9.27 -7.35 17.03
CA HIS A 78 -9.52 -5.99 17.51
C HIS A 78 -10.38 -5.16 16.55
N ILE A 79 -10.68 -5.67 15.35
CA ILE A 79 -11.44 -4.95 14.31
C ILE A 79 -12.83 -5.56 14.15
N ARG A 80 -13.83 -4.68 14.06
CA ARG A 80 -15.24 -5.01 13.86
C ARG A 80 -15.53 -5.10 12.37
N ASN A 81 -15.58 -6.34 11.87
CA ASN A 81 -15.88 -6.65 10.47
C ASN A 81 -17.39 -6.59 10.14
N ASP A 82 -18.25 -6.51 11.15
CA ASP A 82 -19.71 -6.36 11.01
C ASP A 82 -20.15 -4.92 10.74
N LEU A 83 -19.24 -3.96 10.90
CA LEU A 83 -19.45 -2.55 10.59
C LEU A 83 -18.75 -2.17 9.28
N THR A 84 -18.85 -0.91 8.88
CA THR A 84 -18.19 -0.43 7.65
C THR A 84 -16.69 -0.69 7.70
N PHE A 85 -16.21 -1.45 6.72
CA PHE A 85 -14.82 -1.80 6.55
C PHE A 85 -14.38 -1.37 5.15
N LEU A 86 -13.57 -0.31 5.06
CA LEU A 86 -13.20 0.30 3.80
C LEU A 86 -11.71 0.65 3.74
N ILE A 87 -11.01 0.01 2.80
CA ILE A 87 -9.62 0.33 2.44
C ILE A 87 -9.61 0.91 1.04
N ARG A 88 -9.48 2.23 0.95
CA ARG A 88 -9.64 2.94 -0.32
C ARG A 88 -8.52 3.92 -0.61
N GLN A 89 -8.32 4.16 -1.89
CA GLN A 89 -7.47 5.24 -2.37
C GLN A 89 -8.33 6.50 -2.49
N LEU A 90 -7.83 7.62 -1.98
CA LEU A 90 -8.42 8.95 -2.20
C LEU A 90 -7.75 9.64 -3.40
N GLN A 91 -8.28 10.80 -3.79
CA GLN A 91 -7.73 11.58 -4.89
C GLN A 91 -6.25 11.92 -4.62
N PRO A 92 -5.35 11.80 -5.62
CA PRO A 92 -3.98 12.29 -5.51
C PRO A 92 -3.94 13.78 -5.16
N GLY A 93 -3.07 14.15 -4.23
CA GLY A 93 -2.82 15.54 -3.84
C GLY A 93 -1.34 15.91 -3.92
N GLN A 94 -1.01 17.11 -3.43
CA GLN A 94 0.39 17.59 -3.38
C GLN A 94 1.28 16.72 -2.48
N SER A 95 0.68 16.02 -1.53
CA SER A 95 1.38 15.14 -0.58
C SER A 95 1.25 13.66 -0.93
N GLY A 96 1.12 13.34 -2.22
CA GLY A 96 1.02 11.97 -2.70
C GLY A 96 -0.41 11.44 -2.78
N ILE A 97 -0.56 10.12 -2.71
CA ILE A 97 -1.85 9.42 -2.81
C ILE A 97 -2.25 8.85 -1.43
N PRO A 98 -3.35 9.34 -0.83
CA PRO A 98 -3.82 8.80 0.44
C PRO A 98 -4.46 7.41 0.27
N ILE A 99 -3.98 6.44 1.03
CA ILE A 99 -4.65 5.16 1.27
C ILE A 99 -5.37 5.28 2.61
N GLU A 100 -6.68 5.51 2.57
CA GLU A 100 -7.53 5.63 3.76
C GLU A 100 -7.94 4.26 4.28
N ILE A 101 -7.69 4.06 5.57
CA ILE A 101 -8.16 2.94 6.38
C ILE A 101 -9.34 3.45 7.21
N TYR A 102 -10.54 2.99 6.87
CA TYR A 102 -11.76 3.30 7.59
C TYR A 102 -12.39 2.01 8.13
N VAL A 103 -12.16 1.75 9.42
CA VAL A 103 -12.59 0.55 10.14
C VAL A 103 -13.01 0.89 11.57
N PHE A 104 -13.78 0.01 12.21
CA PHE A 104 -14.20 0.16 13.60
C PHE A 104 -13.41 -0.80 14.50
N THR A 105 -12.95 -0.32 15.65
CA THR A 105 -12.36 -1.18 16.69
C THR A 105 -13.45 -1.85 17.50
N ASN A 106 -13.15 -2.98 18.14
CA ASN A 106 -14.05 -3.63 19.09
C ASN A 106 -14.02 -3.01 20.50
N ASP A 107 -13.06 -2.12 20.74
CA ASP A 107 -12.85 -1.44 22.02
C ASP A 107 -13.06 0.08 21.88
N THR A 108 -13.75 0.66 22.86
CA THR A 108 -14.05 2.10 22.99
C THR A 108 -13.24 2.78 24.09
N ASN A 109 -12.47 2.03 24.89
CA ASN A 109 -11.53 2.60 25.84
C ASN A 109 -10.47 3.41 25.07
N TRP A 110 -10.30 4.67 25.45
CA TRP A 110 -9.44 5.61 24.74
C TRP A 110 -7.99 5.13 24.59
N ILE A 111 -7.40 4.57 25.65
CA ILE A 111 -6.01 4.12 25.65
C ILE A 111 -5.85 2.92 24.71
N ASN A 112 -6.74 1.94 24.81
CA ASN A 112 -6.71 0.75 23.94
C ASN A 112 -6.97 1.12 22.48
N TYR A 113 -7.92 2.02 22.23
CA TYR A 113 -8.20 2.54 20.89
C TYR A 113 -6.95 3.16 20.25
N GLU A 114 -6.22 4.00 20.98
CA GLU A 114 -5.00 4.63 20.47
C GLU A 114 -3.87 3.60 20.26
N ASN A 115 -3.73 2.61 21.14
CA ASN A 115 -2.74 1.54 20.97
C ASN A 115 -3.03 0.69 19.73
N ILE A 116 -4.27 0.21 19.56
CA ILE A 116 -4.70 -0.55 18.38
C ILE A 116 -4.42 0.25 17.10
N GLN A 117 -4.77 1.54 17.10
CA GLN A 117 -4.52 2.41 15.97
C GLN A 117 -3.01 2.57 15.69
N SER A 118 -2.18 2.70 16.71
CA SER A 118 -0.74 2.90 16.55
C SER A 118 -0.06 1.64 16.03
N ASP A 119 -0.38 0.47 16.61
CA ASP A 119 0.16 -0.82 16.19
C ASP A 119 -0.16 -1.14 14.73
N ILE A 120 -1.39 -0.84 14.29
CA ILE A 120 -1.77 -1.00 12.87
C ILE A 120 -0.90 -0.13 11.97
N PHE A 121 -0.73 1.15 12.29
CA PHE A 121 -0.01 2.07 11.42
C PHE A 121 1.49 1.83 11.43
N ASP A 122 2.07 1.46 12.57
CA ASP A 122 3.49 1.09 12.68
C ASP A 122 3.80 -0.12 11.78
N HIS A 123 2.96 -1.15 11.86
CA HIS A 123 3.08 -2.33 11.01
C HIS A 123 2.92 -2.00 9.52
N LEU A 124 1.90 -1.22 9.17
CA LEU A 124 1.64 -0.86 7.77
C LEU A 124 2.74 0.03 7.18
N LEU A 125 3.27 0.98 7.94
CA LEU A 125 4.40 1.81 7.51
C LEU A 125 5.66 0.98 7.33
N ALA A 126 5.96 0.07 8.27
CA ALA A 126 7.08 -0.86 8.15
C ALA A 126 6.92 -1.84 6.98
N ALA A 127 5.69 -2.16 6.58
CA ALA A 127 5.41 -3.04 5.46
C ALA A 127 5.61 -2.39 4.09
N LEU A 128 5.57 -1.06 3.96
CA LEU A 128 5.65 -0.35 2.67
C LEU A 128 6.83 -0.79 1.79
N PRO A 129 8.08 -0.92 2.29
CA PRO A 129 9.21 -1.33 1.46
C PRO A 129 9.08 -2.76 0.92
N MET A 130 8.29 -3.63 1.55
CA MET A 130 8.02 -4.97 1.02
C MET A 130 7.25 -4.93 -0.31
N PHE A 131 6.42 -3.90 -0.47
CA PHE A 131 5.67 -3.60 -1.69
C PHE A 131 6.42 -2.64 -2.63
N GLU A 132 7.66 -2.27 -2.28
CA GLU A 132 8.43 -1.26 -3.01
C GLU A 132 7.70 0.09 -3.09
N LEU A 133 6.92 0.38 -2.05
CA LEU A 133 6.25 1.66 -1.83
C LEU A 133 7.02 2.46 -0.80
N ALA A 134 6.89 3.79 -0.86
CA ALA A 134 7.33 4.69 0.21
C ALA A 134 6.18 5.59 0.67
N ALA A 135 6.24 6.01 1.92
CA ALA A 135 5.39 7.08 2.42
C ALA A 135 5.88 8.41 1.85
N PHE A 136 4.95 9.28 1.46
CA PHE A 136 5.28 10.65 1.09
C PHE A 136 5.81 11.41 2.32
N GLN A 137 6.90 12.14 2.15
CA GLN A 137 7.50 12.98 3.18
C GLN A 137 7.82 14.35 2.57
N ILE A 138 7.55 15.42 3.32
CA ILE A 138 8.04 16.75 2.97
C ILE A 138 9.48 16.81 3.49
N ILE A 139 10.45 16.75 2.59
CA ILE A 139 11.84 16.98 2.91
C ILE A 139 12.09 18.48 2.74
N SER A 140 12.31 19.20 3.83
CA SER A 140 12.89 20.54 3.76
C SER A 140 14.40 20.39 3.93
N ASP A 141 15.15 20.55 2.85
CA ASP A 141 16.61 20.65 2.92
C ASP A 141 16.98 21.95 3.65
N THR A 142 17.46 21.84 4.89
CA THR A 142 18.04 22.97 5.64
C THR A 142 19.53 22.81 5.92
N ASN A 143 20.28 22.05 5.11
CA ASN A 143 21.74 22.01 5.21
C ASN A 143 22.41 21.80 3.84
N GLU A 144 22.37 22.82 2.97
CA GLU A 144 23.49 23.04 2.06
C GLU A 144 24.63 23.66 2.88
N HIS A 145 25.54 22.82 3.40
CA HIS A 145 26.83 23.32 3.86
C HIS A 145 27.55 23.95 2.67
N THR A 146 27.59 25.28 2.69
CA THR A 146 28.54 26.14 1.99
C THR A 146 29.93 25.52 1.96
N LYS A 147 30.30 24.86 0.85
CA LYS A 147 31.70 24.81 0.45
C LYS A 147 31.98 26.11 -0.31
N SER A 148 32.30 27.14 0.46
CA SER A 148 33.04 28.29 -0.07
C SER A 148 34.33 27.75 -0.70
N VAL A 149 34.36 27.78 -2.03
CA VAL A 149 35.58 27.68 -2.81
C VAL A 149 36.43 28.89 -2.44
N THR A 150 37.40 28.68 -1.56
CA THR A 150 38.60 29.52 -1.46
C THR A 150 39.72 28.71 -2.07
N ASP A 151 39.85 28.80 -3.39
CA ASP A 151 41.09 28.52 -4.08
C ASP A 151 41.78 29.87 -4.36
N LYS A 152 42.89 30.10 -3.66
CA LYS A 152 43.96 31.04 -4.02
C LYS A 152 45.30 30.37 -3.72
#